data_AF-Q2H5P3-F1
#
_entry.id   AF-Q2H5P3-F1
#
_cell.length_a   1.000
_cell.length_b   1.000
_cell.length_c   1.000
_cell.angle_alpha   90.00
_cell.angle_beta   90.00
_cell.angle_gamma   90.00
#
_symmetry.space_group_name_H-M   'P 1'
#
loop_
_entity.id
_entity.type
_entity.pdbx_description
1 polymer ?
#
loop_
_entity_poly.entity_id
_entity_poly.type
_entity_poly.pdbx_seq_one_letter_code
_entity_poly.pdbx_strand_id
1 'polypeptide(L)'
;MENSLTEPAEGGKADGETEIGYMYMFEADEEKLPPFEKPNGIRILKKINKPFKPPEVGIPPYIVDCYGHEYIKSNHGDPGGASMYHSVSYWKLCNGESIKTRWQTPAINSPWIPTSILVRMIRQVLSMFQWLYTAGDQPVYHGDAHMGNIWIHWPEDTMLPDFYLGDFGHARFADEEILLDLEGG
;
A
#
# COMPACT_ATOMS: atom_id res chain seq x y z
N MET A 1 -26.41 -9.15 4.66
CA MET A 1 -26.04 -7.82 5.18
C MET A 1 -25.60 -7.01 3.98
N GLU A 2 -26.32 -5.95 3.67
CA GLU A 2 -26.03 -5.09 2.51
C GLU A 2 -24.95 -4.07 2.91
N ASN A 3 -23.85 -4.08 2.16
CA ASN A 3 -22.79 -3.08 2.28
C ASN A 3 -23.24 -1.81 1.56
N SER A 4 -23.35 -0.70 2.29
CA SER A 4 -23.54 0.62 1.69
C SER A 4 -22.19 1.33 1.61
N LEU A 5 -21.70 1.57 0.40
CA LEU A 5 -20.53 2.40 0.11
C LEU A 5 -21.00 3.86 0.04
N THR A 6 -20.47 4.72 0.90
CA THR A 6 -20.62 6.17 0.76
C THR A 6 -19.24 6.81 0.54
N GLU A 7 -19.13 7.60 -0.54
CA GLU A 7 -17.93 8.36 -0.87
C GLU A 7 -17.64 9.46 0.18
N PRO A 8 -16.36 9.77 0.49
CA PRO A 8 -16.04 10.86 1.39
C PRO A 8 -16.19 12.22 0.71
N ALA A 9 -16.74 13.18 1.46
CA ALA A 9 -16.90 14.58 1.04
C ALA A 9 -15.56 15.33 1.01
N GLU A 10 -15.38 16.18 0.00
CA GLU A 10 -14.22 17.06 -0.14
C GLU A 10 -14.16 18.12 0.97
N GLY A 11 -13.05 18.16 1.71
CA GLY A 11 -12.78 19.14 2.76
C GLY A 11 -11.38 19.74 2.66
N GLY A 12 -11.34 21.04 2.33
CA GLY A 12 -10.33 22.09 2.57
C GLY A 12 -8.88 21.78 3.01
N LYS A 13 -7.94 22.42 2.29
CA LYS A 13 -6.50 22.59 2.57
C LYS A 13 -6.18 23.05 4.01
N ALA A 14 -5.17 22.45 4.65
CA ALA A 14 -3.80 22.98 4.79
C ALA A 14 -2.93 22.05 5.68
N ASP A 15 -1.61 22.15 5.52
CA ASP A 15 -0.54 21.74 6.46
C ASP A 15 0.04 20.31 6.33
N GLY A 16 1.03 20.18 5.43
CA GLY A 16 2.36 19.63 5.76
C GLY A 16 2.55 18.14 6.08
N GLU A 17 1.51 17.34 6.33
CA GLU A 17 1.62 15.90 6.57
C GLU A 17 0.49 15.20 5.84
N THR A 18 0.80 14.55 4.72
CA THR A 18 -0.21 13.75 4.01
C THR A 18 -0.27 12.37 4.65
N GLU A 19 -1.07 12.24 5.71
CA GLU A 19 -1.55 10.96 6.19
C GLU A 19 -2.45 10.34 5.12
N ILE A 20 -1.99 9.28 4.47
CA ILE A 20 -2.86 8.47 3.61
C ILE A 20 -3.46 7.39 4.51
N GLY A 21 -4.55 7.74 5.20
CA GLY A 21 -5.32 6.83 6.04
C GLY A 21 -6.50 6.24 5.27
N TYR A 22 -6.56 4.91 5.18
CA TYR A 22 -7.78 4.20 4.78
C TYR A 22 -8.64 3.94 6.02
N MET A 23 -9.84 4.52 6.09
CA MET A 23 -10.75 4.40 7.22
C MET A 23 -11.65 3.16 7.07
N TYR A 24 -11.55 2.22 8.01
CA TYR A 24 -12.46 1.08 8.15
C TYR A 24 -13.12 1.16 9.52
N MET A 25 -14.45 1.20 9.58
CA MET A 25 -15.21 1.29 10.84
C MET A 25 -15.71 -0.10 11.27
N PHE A 26 -15.53 -0.42 12.55
CA PHE A 26 -16.03 -1.67 13.16
C PHE A 26 -16.58 -1.40 14.57
N GLU A 27 -17.63 -2.13 14.95
CA GLU A 27 -18.23 -2.12 16.30
C GLU A 27 -17.55 -3.18 17.19
N ALA A 28 -17.25 -2.84 18.45
CA ALA A 28 -16.68 -3.79 19.41
C ALA A 28 -17.12 -3.54 20.87
N ASP A 29 -17.27 -4.63 21.63
CA ASP A 29 -17.63 -4.67 23.06
C ASP A 29 -16.37 -4.53 23.96
N GLU A 30 -16.46 -3.79 25.08
CA GLU A 30 -15.29 -3.22 25.78
C GLU A 30 -14.39 -4.22 26.54
N GLU A 31 -14.87 -5.42 26.89
CA GLU A 31 -14.13 -6.34 27.78
C GLU A 31 -13.21 -7.33 27.06
N LYS A 32 -13.30 -7.44 25.73
CA LYS A 32 -12.35 -8.17 24.90
C LYS A 32 -12.29 -7.46 23.56
N LEU A 33 -11.16 -6.84 23.21
CA LEU A 33 -10.94 -6.43 21.83
C LEU A 33 -11.23 -7.68 20.97
N PRO A 34 -12.25 -7.67 20.09
CA PRO A 34 -12.47 -8.79 19.21
C PRO A 34 -11.18 -9.01 18.41
N PRO A 35 -10.89 -10.24 17.97
CA PRO A 35 -9.73 -10.47 17.12
C PRO A 35 -9.96 -9.76 15.79
N PHE A 36 -9.59 -8.48 15.72
CA PHE A 36 -9.76 -7.69 14.51
C PHE A 36 -8.95 -8.36 13.41
N GLU A 37 -9.62 -8.67 12.32
CA GLU A 37 -8.94 -9.17 11.14
C GLU A 37 -8.06 -8.06 10.58
N LYS A 38 -6.77 -8.36 10.42
CA LYS A 38 -5.81 -7.40 9.89
C LYS A 38 -6.19 -7.05 8.46
N PRO A 39 -6.04 -5.77 8.04
CA PRO A 39 -6.23 -5.38 6.66
C PRO A 39 -5.39 -6.24 5.73
N ASN A 40 -5.93 -6.56 4.55
CA ASN A 40 -5.31 -7.49 3.62
C ASN A 40 -3.85 -7.10 3.29
N GLY A 41 -3.59 -5.83 3.00
CA GLY A 41 -2.22 -5.35 2.74
C GLY A 41 -1.24 -5.64 3.89
N ILE A 42 -1.67 -5.43 5.15
CA ILE A 42 -0.84 -5.72 6.33
C ILE A 42 -0.58 -7.24 6.46
N ARG A 43 -1.57 -8.07 6.14
CA ARG A 43 -1.46 -9.53 6.15
C ARG A 43 -0.45 -10.02 5.11
N ILE A 44 -0.53 -9.52 3.88
CA ILE A 44 0.42 -9.84 2.80
C ILE A 44 1.83 -9.39 3.17
N LEU A 45 2.00 -8.13 3.57
CA LEU A 45 3.31 -7.56 3.93
C LEU A 45 3.99 -8.31 5.08
N LYS A 46 3.23 -8.71 6.11
CA LYS A 46 3.77 -9.53 7.22
C LYS A 46 4.23 -10.92 6.77
N LYS A 47 3.60 -11.50 5.75
CA LYS A 47 4.01 -12.80 5.20
C LYS A 47 5.26 -12.67 4.32
N ILE A 48 5.37 -11.63 3.49
CA ILE A 48 6.54 -11.44 2.62
C ILE A 48 7.78 -10.90 3.35
N ASN A 49 7.60 -10.25 4.51
CA ASN A 49 8.71 -9.77 5.35
C ASN A 49 9.32 -10.85 6.27
N LYS A 50 8.68 -12.02 6.40
CA LYS A 50 9.37 -13.26 6.86
C LYS A 50 10.29 -13.75 5.74
N PRO A 51 11.32 -14.60 5.97
CA PRO A 51 12.50 -14.64 5.09
C PRO A 51 12.20 -15.22 3.70
N PHE A 52 11.59 -14.40 2.85
CA PHE A 52 11.65 -14.49 1.40
C PHE A 52 13.12 -14.33 1.05
N LYS A 53 13.61 -15.18 0.15
CA LYS A 53 15.00 -15.06 -0.29
C LYS A 53 15.16 -13.66 -0.92
N PRO A 54 16.22 -12.90 -0.61
CA PRO A 54 16.44 -11.64 -1.30
C PRO A 54 16.46 -11.90 -2.82
N PRO A 55 15.93 -10.98 -3.64
CA PRO A 55 15.77 -11.18 -5.08
C PRO A 55 17.09 -11.58 -5.74
N GLU A 56 18.15 -10.90 -5.30
CA GLU A 56 19.54 -11.15 -5.62
C GLU A 56 20.38 -10.68 -4.42
N VAL A 57 21.62 -11.19 -4.29
CA VAL A 57 22.55 -10.69 -3.27
C VAL A 57 22.80 -9.20 -3.51
N GLY A 58 22.36 -8.36 -2.58
CA GLY A 58 22.58 -6.90 -2.62
C GLY A 58 21.50 -6.08 -3.33
N ILE A 59 20.41 -6.67 -3.82
CA ILE A 59 19.25 -5.91 -4.32
C ILE A 59 18.14 -5.94 -3.26
N PRO A 60 17.72 -4.79 -2.69
CA PRO A 60 16.63 -4.76 -1.73
C PRO A 60 15.29 -5.06 -2.41
N PRO A 61 14.30 -5.63 -1.68
CA PRO A 61 12.93 -5.62 -2.16
C PRO A 61 12.47 -4.17 -2.21
N TYR A 62 12.17 -3.66 -3.40
CA TYR A 62 11.73 -2.27 -3.62
C TYR A 62 10.27 -2.05 -3.16
N ILE A 63 9.90 -2.52 -1.97
CA ILE A 63 8.56 -2.39 -1.39
C ILE A 63 8.59 -1.28 -0.33
N VAL A 64 7.53 -0.48 -0.23
CA VAL A 64 7.43 0.53 0.83
C VAL A 64 7.37 -0.17 2.18
N ASP A 65 8.33 0.13 3.07
CA ASP A 65 8.39 -0.49 4.39
C ASP A 65 7.17 -0.09 5.22
N CYS A 66 6.47 -1.08 5.76
CA CYS A 66 5.46 -0.90 6.80
C CYS A 66 6.10 -1.19 8.17
N TYR A 67 6.29 -0.16 8.98
CA TYR A 67 6.95 -0.26 10.29
C TYR A 67 6.02 -0.77 11.39
N GLY A 68 4.72 -0.55 11.25
CA GLY A 68 3.76 -0.89 12.30
C GLY A 68 2.32 -0.86 11.82
N HIS A 69 1.48 -1.53 12.59
CA HIS A 69 0.02 -1.54 12.41
C HIS A 69 -0.63 -1.78 13.77
N GLU A 70 -1.60 -0.94 14.12
CA GLU A 70 -2.36 -1.03 15.36
C GLU A 70 -3.82 -0.58 15.20
N TYR A 71 -4.63 -0.83 16.22
CA TYR A 71 -5.99 -0.34 16.31
C TYR A 71 -6.09 0.70 17.43
N ILE A 72 -6.51 1.91 17.09
CA ILE A 72 -6.64 3.02 18.04
C ILE A 72 -8.13 3.26 18.31
N LYS A 73 -8.54 3.29 19.58
CA LYS A 73 -9.92 3.59 19.96
C LYS A 73 -10.29 5.02 19.57
N SER A 74 -11.44 5.21 18.94
CA SER A 74 -11.98 6.52 18.60
C SER A 74 -12.40 7.29 19.86
N ASN A 75 -12.11 8.59 19.90
CA ASN A 75 -12.62 9.49 20.94
C ASN A 75 -14.10 9.86 20.75
N HIS A 76 -14.62 9.60 19.54
CA HIS A 76 -16.03 9.75 19.22
C HIS A 76 -16.67 8.36 19.21
N GLY A 77 -17.60 8.14 20.14
CA GLY A 77 -18.44 6.96 20.11
C GLY A 77 -19.38 7.01 18.93
N ASP A 78 -19.78 5.85 18.44
CA ASP A 78 -20.89 5.75 17.49
C ASP A 78 -22.17 6.29 18.17
N PRO A 79 -23.10 6.94 17.46
CA PRO A 79 -24.43 7.29 17.98
C PRO A 79 -25.16 6.16 18.72
N GLY A 80 -24.86 4.88 18.45
CA GLY A 80 -25.39 3.72 19.17
C GLY A 80 -24.69 3.37 20.49
N GLY A 81 -23.65 4.12 20.90
CA GLY A 81 -22.88 3.87 22.13
C GLY A 81 -21.80 2.79 21.99
N ALA A 82 -21.61 2.23 20.81
CA ALA A 82 -20.56 1.25 20.55
C ALA A 82 -19.18 1.91 20.49
N SER A 83 -18.15 1.19 20.98
CA SER A 83 -16.76 1.60 20.81
C SER A 83 -16.34 1.44 19.36
N MET A 84 -15.82 2.51 18.77
CA MET A 84 -15.22 2.50 17.43
C MET A 84 -13.70 2.41 17.53
N TYR A 85 -13.08 1.72 16.57
CA TYR A 85 -11.63 1.60 16.45
C TYR A 85 -11.17 1.97 15.04
N HIS A 86 -10.02 2.64 14.96
CA HIS A 86 -9.34 3.02 13.72
C HIS A 86 -8.18 2.07 13.48
N SER A 87 -8.11 1.47 12.29
CA SER A 87 -6.93 0.72 11.86
C SER A 87 -5.87 1.68 11.34
N VAL A 88 -4.74 1.79 12.04
CA VAL A 88 -3.65 2.71 11.72
C VAL A 88 -2.41 1.93 11.30
N SER A 89 -1.71 2.40 10.26
CA SER A 89 -0.48 1.79 9.77
C SER A 89 0.59 2.84 9.51
N TYR A 90 1.83 2.49 9.81
CA TYR A 90 2.98 3.39 9.74
C TYR A 90 3.92 2.94 8.63
N TRP A 91 4.33 3.88 7.78
CA TRP A 91 5.03 3.57 6.54
C TRP A 91 6.28 4.44 6.36
N LYS A 92 7.23 3.93 5.57
CA LYS A 92 8.36 4.72 5.08
C LYS A 92 7.85 5.90 4.26
N LEU A 93 8.31 7.10 4.62
CA LEU A 93 8.03 8.30 3.84
C LEU A 93 8.82 8.28 2.52
N CYS A 94 8.09 8.29 1.41
CA CYS A 94 8.63 8.45 0.07
C CYS A 94 8.49 9.93 -0.35
N ASN A 95 9.58 10.69 -0.24
CA ASN A 95 9.61 12.16 -0.38
C ASN A 95 9.45 12.68 -1.83
N GLY A 96 9.15 11.82 -2.80
CA GLY A 96 9.01 12.16 -4.21
C GLY A 96 7.59 11.97 -4.77
N GLU A 97 6.60 11.68 -3.93
CA GLU A 97 5.21 11.38 -4.32
C GLU A 97 5.09 10.07 -5.15
N SER A 98 3.91 9.80 -5.71
CA SER A 98 3.73 8.72 -6.69
C SER A 98 4.14 9.14 -8.10
N ILE A 99 4.44 8.18 -8.98
CA ILE A 99 4.68 8.43 -10.41
C ILE A 99 3.51 9.20 -11.03
N LYS A 100 2.27 8.80 -10.70
CA LYS A 100 1.05 9.46 -11.19
C LYS A 100 1.03 10.92 -10.79
N THR A 101 1.22 11.21 -9.50
CA THR A 101 1.20 12.60 -8.99
C THR A 101 2.31 13.43 -9.64
N ARG A 102 3.53 12.91 -9.66
CA ARG A 102 4.73 13.64 -10.08
C ARG A 102 4.81 13.91 -11.58
N TRP A 103 4.38 12.97 -12.42
CA TRP A 103 4.63 13.01 -13.87
C TRP A 103 3.40 12.82 -14.75
N GLN A 104 2.25 12.38 -14.21
CA GLN A 104 1.02 12.22 -14.99
C GLN A 104 -0.05 13.27 -14.70
N THR A 105 0.09 14.06 -13.64
CA THR A 105 -0.87 15.12 -13.31
C THR A 105 -0.76 16.28 -14.30
N PRO A 106 -1.85 16.67 -15.00
CA PRO A 106 -1.83 17.71 -16.03
C PRO A 106 -1.36 19.10 -15.55
N ALA A 107 -1.49 19.37 -14.25
CA ALA A 107 -1.06 20.63 -13.63
C ALA A 107 0.47 20.79 -13.61
N ILE A 108 1.20 19.68 -13.69
CA ILE A 108 2.65 19.69 -13.83
C ILE A 108 2.89 19.57 -15.33
N ASN A 109 3.19 20.69 -15.99
CA ASN A 109 3.79 20.72 -17.33
C ASN A 109 5.16 20.03 -17.28
N SER A 110 5.22 18.72 -16.98
CA SER A 110 6.47 18.03 -16.74
C SER A 110 7.12 17.70 -18.07
N PRO A 111 8.25 18.35 -18.40
CA PRO A 111 8.97 18.07 -19.62
C PRO A 111 9.72 16.76 -19.37
N TRP A 112 9.46 15.73 -20.17
CA TRP A 112 10.32 14.56 -20.36
C TRP A 112 11.02 13.98 -19.12
N ILE A 113 10.58 12.80 -18.65
CA ILE A 113 11.31 12.04 -17.64
C ILE A 113 12.72 11.74 -18.17
N PRO A 114 13.81 12.16 -17.47
CA PRO A 114 15.16 11.84 -17.89
C PRO A 114 15.36 10.33 -18.08
N THR A 115 16.04 9.93 -19.15
CA THR A 115 16.23 8.51 -19.50
C THR A 115 16.85 7.70 -18.36
N SER A 116 17.79 8.28 -17.60
CA SER A 116 18.40 7.62 -16.43
C SER A 116 17.39 7.28 -15.34
N ILE A 117 16.45 8.19 -15.07
CA ILE A 117 15.36 8.01 -14.11
C ILE A 117 14.39 6.93 -14.62
N LEU A 118 13.99 7.00 -15.89
CA LEU A 118 13.11 6.02 -16.52
C LEU A 118 13.70 4.60 -16.49
N VAL A 119 14.97 4.45 -16.88
CA VAL A 119 15.66 3.15 -16.87
C VAL A 119 15.78 2.61 -15.46
N ARG A 120 16.08 3.46 -14.46
CA ARG A 120 16.13 3.05 -13.06
C ARG A 120 14.76 2.58 -12.56
N MET A 121 13.69 3.30 -12.89
CA MET A 121 12.31 2.92 -12.56
C MET A 121 11.96 1.56 -13.14
N ILE A 122 12.16 1.36 -14.44
CA ILE A 122 11.87 0.10 -15.13
C ILE A 122 12.62 -1.06 -14.45
N ARG A 123 13.92 -0.88 -14.19
CA ARG A 123 14.73 -1.91 -13.53
C ARG A 123 14.16 -2.27 -12.15
N GLN A 124 13.91 -1.29 -11.29
CA GLN A 124 13.49 -1.53 -9.91
C GLN A 124 12.07 -2.14 -9.83
N VAL A 125 11.15 -1.64 -10.66
CA VAL A 125 9.76 -2.14 -10.71
C VAL A 125 9.71 -3.56 -11.26
N LEU A 126 10.44 -3.87 -12.34
CA LEU A 126 10.47 -5.24 -12.89
C LEU A 126 11.17 -6.21 -11.94
N SER A 127 12.30 -5.83 -11.33
CA SER A 127 12.97 -6.66 -10.32
C SER A 127 12.07 -6.98 -9.14
N MET A 128 11.23 -6.04 -8.73
CA MET A 128 10.28 -6.26 -7.65
C MET A 128 9.13 -7.18 -8.05
N PHE A 129 8.56 -7.06 -9.24
CA PHE A 129 7.56 -8.03 -9.71
C PHE A 129 8.15 -9.44 -9.79
N GLN A 130 9.36 -9.56 -10.34
CA GLN A 130 10.09 -10.82 -10.33
C GLN A 130 10.25 -11.35 -8.89
N TRP A 131 10.62 -10.50 -7.95
CA TRP A 131 10.75 -10.88 -6.54
C TRP A 131 9.43 -11.40 -5.96
N LEU A 132 8.33 -10.65 -6.11
CA LEU A 132 7.00 -11.04 -5.65
C LEU A 132 6.57 -12.41 -6.21
N TYR A 133 6.98 -12.74 -7.43
CA TYR A 133 6.60 -14.00 -8.08
C TYR A 133 7.50 -15.18 -7.72
N THR A 134 8.71 -14.95 -7.22
CA THR A 134 9.74 -16.01 -7.14
C THR A 134 10.42 -16.18 -5.78
N ALA A 135 10.29 -15.21 -4.88
CA ALA A 135 11.10 -15.19 -3.65
C ALA A 135 10.51 -15.96 -2.46
N GLY A 136 9.20 -16.28 -2.52
CA GLY A 136 8.50 -17.08 -1.52
C GLY A 136 8.14 -18.47 -2.03
N ASP A 137 7.53 -19.28 -1.17
CA ASP A 137 7.00 -20.60 -1.52
C ASP A 137 5.85 -20.52 -2.54
N GLN A 138 5.20 -19.34 -2.62
CA GLN A 138 4.10 -19.05 -3.53
C GLN A 138 4.24 -17.65 -4.11
N PRO A 139 3.87 -17.44 -5.38
CA PRO A 139 3.81 -16.11 -5.97
C PRO A 139 2.81 -15.20 -5.26
N VAL A 140 3.14 -13.91 -5.19
CA VAL A 140 2.24 -12.84 -4.76
C VAL A 140 1.83 -12.00 -5.95
N TYR A 141 0.54 -11.88 -6.20
CA TYR A 141 -0.03 -10.97 -7.19
C TYR A 141 -0.43 -9.67 -6.51
N HIS A 142 0.07 -8.53 -7.00
CA HIS A 142 -0.22 -7.22 -6.40
C HIS A 142 -1.70 -6.82 -6.49
N GLY A 143 -2.39 -7.22 -7.56
CA GLY A 143 -3.83 -6.96 -7.76
C GLY A 143 -4.19 -5.54 -8.18
N ASP A 144 -3.37 -4.55 -7.84
CA ASP A 144 -3.61 -3.14 -8.18
C ASP A 144 -2.31 -2.39 -8.58
N ALA A 145 -1.57 -2.96 -9.52
CA ALA A 145 -0.29 -2.41 -9.97
C ALA A 145 -0.49 -1.29 -11.00
N HIS A 146 -0.38 -0.03 -10.58
CA HIS A 146 -0.40 1.13 -11.48
C HIS A 146 0.52 2.24 -10.98
N MET A 147 0.71 3.29 -11.80
CA MET A 147 1.62 4.40 -11.50
C MET A 147 1.26 5.22 -10.24
N GLY A 148 0.05 5.07 -9.69
CA GLY A 148 -0.34 5.69 -8.43
C GLY A 148 0.20 4.96 -7.21
N ASN A 149 0.49 3.66 -7.35
CA ASN A 149 0.99 2.79 -6.29
C ASN A 149 2.52 2.59 -6.38
N ILE A 150 3.20 3.33 -7.26
CA ILE A 150 4.66 3.38 -7.37
C ILE A 150 5.13 4.71 -6.77
N TRP A 151 5.82 4.63 -5.64
CA TRP A 151 6.31 5.74 -4.84
C TRP A 151 7.77 6.07 -5.16
N ILE A 152 8.10 7.34 -5.14
CA ILE A 152 9.43 7.87 -5.43
C ILE A 152 10.09 8.30 -4.12
N HIS A 153 11.31 7.86 -3.88
CA HIS A 153 12.14 8.35 -2.78
C HIS A 153 13.48 8.82 -3.31
N TRP A 154 13.91 10.00 -2.88
CA TRP A 154 15.19 10.63 -3.23
C TRP A 154 16.16 10.44 -2.06
N PRO A 155 17.11 9.49 -2.14
CA PRO A 155 18.14 9.33 -1.12
C PRO A 155 19.05 10.55 -1.08
N GLU A 156 19.52 10.93 0.11
CA GLU A 156 20.34 12.13 0.32
C GLU A 156 21.66 12.09 -0.48
N ASP A 157 22.25 10.90 -0.64
CA ASP A 157 23.58 10.72 -1.22
C ASP A 157 23.56 10.41 -2.73
N THR A 158 22.40 10.47 -3.40
CA THR A 158 22.31 10.08 -4.81
C THR A 158 21.45 11.02 -5.65
N MET A 159 21.87 11.25 -6.90
CA MET A 159 21.14 12.07 -7.86
C MET A 159 19.96 11.34 -8.53
N LEU A 160 19.78 10.05 -8.25
CA LEU A 160 18.75 9.22 -8.87
C LEU A 160 17.77 8.74 -7.80
N PRO A 161 16.46 8.82 -8.04
CA PRO A 161 15.49 8.33 -7.08
C PRO A 161 15.44 6.80 -7.06
N ASP A 162 15.00 6.26 -5.94
CA ASP A 162 14.51 4.90 -5.82
C ASP A 162 12.99 4.85 -6.00
N PHE A 163 12.52 3.74 -6.56
CA PHE A 163 11.12 3.50 -6.86
C PHE A 163 10.62 2.32 -6.06
N TYR A 164 9.55 2.52 -5.30
CA TYR A 164 8.98 1.51 -4.40
C TYR A 164 7.53 1.20 -4.78
N LEU A 165 7.12 -0.07 -4.76
CA LEU A 165 5.70 -0.43 -4.85
C LEU A 165 5.08 -0.38 -3.46
N GLY A 166 3.93 0.28 -3.37
CA GLY A 166 3.10 0.32 -2.18
C GLY A 166 1.68 -0.16 -2.50
N ASP A 167 0.80 -0.01 -1.52
CA ASP A 167 -0.62 -0.37 -1.61
C ASP A 167 -0.92 -1.84 -1.99
N PHE A 168 -0.66 -2.72 -1.03
CA PHE A 168 -0.97 -4.14 -1.16
C PHE A 168 -2.42 -4.47 -0.77
N GLY A 169 -3.35 -3.50 -0.77
CA GLY A 169 -4.74 -3.68 -0.38
C GLY A 169 -5.45 -4.79 -1.19
N HIS A 170 -5.13 -4.89 -2.48
CA HIS A 170 -5.67 -5.88 -3.42
C HIS A 170 -4.74 -7.07 -3.68
N ALA A 171 -3.62 -7.17 -2.95
CA ALA A 171 -2.65 -8.23 -3.18
C ALA A 171 -3.14 -9.58 -2.66
N ARG A 172 -2.72 -10.66 -3.31
CA ARG A 172 -3.10 -12.04 -2.96
C ARG A 172 -1.97 -13.03 -3.22
N PHE A 173 -1.96 -14.13 -2.48
CA PHE A 173 -1.13 -15.29 -2.82
C PHE A 173 -1.78 -16.08 -3.96
N ALA A 174 -0.97 -16.80 -4.74
CA ALA A 174 -1.47 -17.54 -5.90
C ALA A 174 -2.44 -18.69 -5.55
N ASP A 175 -2.38 -19.21 -4.33
CA ASP A 175 -3.24 -20.29 -3.82
C ASP A 175 -4.55 -19.76 -3.19
N GLU A 176 -4.67 -18.45 -2.98
CA GLU A 176 -5.92 -17.79 -2.62
C GLU A 176 -6.77 -17.77 -3.89
N GLU A 177 -7.65 -18.78 -4.03
CA GLU A 177 -8.42 -19.08 -5.25
C GLU A 177 -8.94 -17.82 -5.98
N ILE A 178 -8.81 -17.84 -7.30
CA ILE A 178 -9.58 -16.97 -8.20
C ILE A 178 -11.01 -17.51 -8.22
N LEU A 179 -11.78 -17.29 -7.15
CA LEU A 179 -13.23 -17.51 -7.14
C LEU A 179 -13.97 -16.33 -7.79
N LEU A 180 -13.53 -15.93 -8.99
CA LEU A 180 -14.25 -14.95 -9.79
C LEU A 180 -14.29 -15.45 -11.24
N ASP A 181 -15.53 -15.67 -11.70
CA ASP A 181 -15.98 -15.89 -13.08
C ASP A 181 -16.25 -17.33 -13.59
N LEU A 182 -16.85 -18.21 -12.77
CA LEU A 182 -17.55 -19.41 -13.30
C LEU A 182 -19.07 -19.48 -13.01
N GLU A 183 -19.67 -18.45 -12.40
CA GLU A 183 -21.13 -18.40 -12.17
C GLU A 183 -21.85 -17.30 -12.97
N GLY A 184 -21.30 -16.86 -14.11
CA GLY A 184 -21.88 -15.77 -14.91
C GLY A 184 -21.81 -15.88 -16.43
N GLY A 185 -21.68 -17.10 -16.98
CA GLY A 185 -21.69 -17.36 -18.43
C GLY A 185 -22.95 -18.07 -18.89
#